data_AF-A0A1F8B9W1-F1
#
_entry.id   AF-A0A1F8B9W1-F1
#
_cell.length_a   1.000
_cell.length_b   1.000
_cell.length_c   1.000
_cell.angle_alpha   90.00
_cell.angle_beta   90.00
_cell.angle_gamma   90.00
#
_symmetry.space_group_name_H-M   'P 1'
#
loop_
_entity.id
_entity.type
_entity.pdbx_description
1 polymer ?
#
loop_
_entity_poly.entity_id
_entity_poly.type
_entity_poly.pdbx_seq_one_letter_code
_entity_poly.pdbx_strand_id
1 'polypeptide(L)'
;MMRKTITYSSFAIAGILVILVFLTAKTYTQLGIAVALYPLLIFFAFKIFPFGNNVHLTKPEIVNKPQDDSKDKADDAAVVVDIDRRAFLKLIGATGLSIFIFSILGRRVENLLFGRALDSGTSLIGPTGYETAPGEVSPTEGFRISEIDDSVDTYYGFTNKSGGWLIMKEDSTSNSFRYAKGDSDFPFNWAKRDKLSYDYFHKLF
;
A
#
# COMPACT_ATOMS: atom_id res chain seq x y z
N MET A 1 -42.14 11.16 -2.50
CA MET A 1 -41.30 11.19 -1.28
C MET A 1 -40.83 9.81 -0.81
N MET A 2 -41.68 8.77 -0.79
CA MET A 2 -41.35 7.43 -0.26
C MET A 2 -40.16 6.71 -0.92
N ARG A 3 -39.92 6.89 -2.23
CA ARG A 3 -38.79 6.22 -2.89
C ARG A 3 -37.43 6.64 -2.32
N LYS A 4 -37.28 7.91 -1.91
CA LYS A 4 -36.02 8.43 -1.39
C LYS A 4 -35.74 7.89 0.02
N THR A 5 -36.74 7.87 0.90
CA THR A 5 -36.60 7.34 2.27
C THR A 5 -36.26 5.85 2.30
N ILE A 6 -36.81 5.06 1.36
CA ILE A 6 -36.47 3.63 1.21
C ILE A 6 -35.01 3.45 0.78
N THR A 7 -34.49 4.29 -0.13
CA THR A 7 -33.08 4.19 -0.53
C THR A 7 -32.13 4.60 0.60
N TYR A 8 -32.48 5.64 1.38
CA TYR A 8 -31.68 6.06 2.53
C TYR A 8 -31.68 5.01 3.65
N SER A 9 -32.83 4.39 3.95
CA SER A 9 -32.88 3.33 4.96
C SER A 9 -32.11 2.09 4.50
N SER A 10 -32.24 1.70 3.23
CA SER A 10 -31.48 0.59 2.65
C SER A 10 -29.97 0.83 2.71
N PHE A 11 -29.53 2.07 2.51
CA PHE A 11 -28.11 2.44 2.60
C PHE A 11 -27.61 2.44 4.04
N ALA A 12 -28.39 2.98 4.98
CA ALA A 12 -28.05 2.95 6.40
C ALA A 12 -27.94 1.51 6.92
N ILE A 13 -28.89 0.64 6.55
CA ILE A 13 -28.88 -0.78 6.91
C ILE A 13 -27.67 -1.48 6.30
N ALA A 14 -27.41 -1.29 5.00
CA ALA A 14 -26.26 -1.90 4.32
C ALA A 14 -24.92 -1.41 4.92
N GLY A 15 -24.81 -0.13 5.27
CA GLY A 15 -23.63 0.44 5.91
C GLY A 15 -23.37 -0.15 7.29
N ILE A 16 -24.40 -0.26 8.12
CA ILE A 16 -24.30 -0.90 9.44
C ILE A 16 -23.89 -2.37 9.29
N LEU A 17 -24.44 -3.08 8.30
CA LEU A 17 -24.10 -4.48 8.03
C LEU A 17 -22.64 -4.64 7.63
N VAL A 18 -22.10 -3.75 6.81
CA VAL A 18 -20.68 -3.76 6.43
C VAL A 18 -19.79 -3.45 7.63
N ILE A 19 -20.14 -2.46 8.46
CA ILE A 19 -19.39 -2.14 9.69
C ILE A 19 -19.36 -3.36 10.64
N LEU A 20 -20.48 -4.06 10.80
CA LEU A 20 -20.55 -5.28 11.61
C LEU A 20 -19.70 -6.41 11.04
N VAL A 21 -19.69 -6.60 9.72
CA VAL A 21 -18.84 -7.60 9.06
C VAL A 21 -17.35 -7.29 9.28
N PHE A 22 -16.95 -6.01 9.25
CA PHE A 22 -15.59 -5.56 9.57
C PHE A 22 -15.23 -5.80 11.05
N LEU A 23 -16.13 -5.48 11.98
CA LEU A 23 -15.92 -5.68 13.42
C LEU A 23 -15.80 -7.16 13.80
N THR A 24 -16.46 -8.05 13.06
CA THR A 24 -16.51 -9.48 13.35
C THR A 24 -15.41 -10.25 12.59
N ALA A 25 -14.63 -9.58 11.73
CA ALA A 25 -13.59 -10.23 10.95
C ALA A 25 -12.39 -10.60 11.84
N LYS A 26 -12.28 -11.90 12.15
CA LYS A 26 -11.12 -12.47 12.87
C LYS A 26 -10.05 -13.04 11.94
N THR A 27 -10.33 -13.11 10.63
CA THR A 27 -9.45 -13.74 9.63
C THR A 27 -9.21 -12.80 8.44
N TYR A 28 -8.00 -12.85 7.89
CA TYR A 28 -7.59 -12.03 6.75
C TYR A 28 -8.46 -12.23 5.50
N THR A 29 -8.99 -13.45 5.31
CA THR A 29 -9.89 -13.78 4.21
C THR A 29 -11.23 -13.05 4.34
N GLN A 30 -11.76 -12.92 5.55
CA GLN A 30 -13.00 -12.21 5.84
C GLN A 30 -12.83 -10.68 5.69
N LEU A 31 -11.65 -10.16 6.05
CA LEU A 31 -11.28 -8.76 5.81
C LEU A 31 -11.20 -8.44 4.31
N GLY A 32 -10.60 -9.34 3.52
CA GLY A 32 -10.47 -9.17 2.07
C GLY A 32 -11.83 -9.06 1.36
N ILE A 33 -12.81 -9.86 1.77
CA ILE A 33 -14.17 -9.82 1.24
C ILE A 33 -14.88 -8.52 1.65
N ALA A 34 -14.69 -8.07 2.89
CA ALA A 34 -15.27 -6.82 3.38
C ALA A 34 -14.72 -5.59 2.63
N VAL A 35 -13.43 -5.58 2.31
CA VAL A 35 -12.80 -4.54 1.48
C VAL A 35 -13.34 -4.57 0.04
N ALA A 36 -13.57 -5.75 -0.54
CA ALA A 36 -14.14 -5.89 -1.87
C ALA A 36 -15.60 -5.39 -1.98
N LEU A 37 -16.35 -5.39 -0.86
CA LEU A 37 -17.72 -4.87 -0.80
C LEU A 37 -17.79 -3.35 -0.62
N TYR A 38 -16.70 -2.71 -0.22
CA TYR A 38 -16.64 -1.26 0.04
C TYR A 38 -16.87 -0.39 -1.22
N PRO A 39 -16.32 -0.71 -2.41
CA PRO A 39 -16.62 -0.01 -3.66
C PRO A 39 -18.11 -0.10 -4.05
N LEU A 40 -18.76 -1.21 -3.72
CA LEU A 40 -20.19 -1.40 -3.96
C LEU A 40 -21.03 -0.45 -3.09
N LEU A 41 -20.63 -0.28 -1.83
CA LEU A 41 -21.25 0.66 -0.89
C LEU A 41 -21.04 2.12 -1.35
N ILE A 42 -19.83 2.46 -1.81
CA ILE A 42 -19.52 3.76 -2.42
C ILE A 42 -20.40 4.02 -3.64
N PHE A 43 -20.59 3.02 -4.51
CA PHE A 43 -21.47 3.13 -5.68
C PHE A 43 -22.91 3.47 -5.29
N PHE A 44 -23.45 2.82 -4.25
CA PHE A 44 -24.76 3.18 -3.70
C PHE A 44 -24.77 4.56 -3.06
N ALA A 45 -23.69 4.98 -2.38
CA ALA A 45 -23.57 6.32 -1.81
C ALA A 45 -23.62 7.42 -2.89
N PHE A 46 -22.89 7.24 -4.00
CA PHE A 46 -22.91 8.17 -5.14
C PHE A 46 -24.29 8.23 -5.84
N LYS A 47 -25.05 7.15 -5.82
CA LYS A 47 -26.41 7.13 -6.38
C LYS A 47 -27.43 7.85 -5.48
N ILE A 48 -27.17 7.92 -4.18
CA ILE A 48 -28.08 8.48 -3.16
C ILE A 48 -27.77 9.95 -2.87
N PHE A 49 -26.51 10.34 -2.95
CA PHE A 49 -26.07 11.72 -2.94
C PHE A 49 -25.80 12.15 -4.39
N PRO A 50 -26.77 12.77 -5.10
CA PRO A 50 -26.41 13.47 -6.33
C PRO A 50 -25.38 14.53 -5.91
N PHE A 51 -24.13 14.34 -6.32
CA PHE A 51 -23.10 15.36 -6.21
C PHE A 51 -23.57 16.55 -7.05
N GLY A 52 -24.33 17.43 -6.41
CA GLY A 52 -24.82 18.66 -6.99
C GLY A 52 -23.62 19.56 -7.19
N ASN A 53 -23.04 19.50 -8.38
CA ASN A 53 -22.27 20.60 -8.96
C ASN A 53 -23.24 21.77 -9.24
N ASN A 54 -23.81 22.35 -8.18
CA ASN A 54 -24.49 23.63 -8.28
C ASN A 54 -23.45 24.72 -8.06
N VAL A 55 -22.48 24.78 -8.98
CA VAL A 55 -21.82 26.05 -9.26
C VAL A 55 -22.84 26.82 -10.07
N HIS A 56 -23.69 27.56 -9.36
CA HIS A 56 -24.50 28.60 -9.97
C HIS A 56 -23.50 29.64 -10.49
N LEU A 57 -23.10 29.51 -11.76
CA LEU A 57 -22.39 30.57 -12.47
C LEU A 57 -23.39 31.72 -12.60
N THR A 58 -23.42 32.59 -11.59
CA THR A 58 -24.07 33.88 -11.68
C THR A 58 -23.37 34.64 -12.81
N LYS A 59 -24.03 34.67 -13.97
CA LYS A 59 -23.68 35.54 -15.09
C LYS A 59 -23.61 36.96 -14.54
N PRO A 60 -22.48 37.69 -14.66
CA PRO A 60 -22.42 39.06 -14.21
C PRO A 60 -23.34 39.88 -15.12
N GLU A 61 -24.47 40.31 -14.55
CA GLU A 61 -25.29 41.37 -15.13
C GLU A 61 -24.53 42.68 -14.92
N ILE A 62 -24.01 43.23 -16.01
CA ILE A 62 -23.33 44.52 -16.01
C ILE A 62 -24.41 45.59 -15.76
N VAL A 63 -24.62 45.96 -14.50
CA VAL A 63 -25.38 47.15 -14.11
C VAL A 63 -24.40 48.30 -13.93
N ASN A 64 -24.38 49.19 -14.92
CA ASN A 64 -23.76 50.51 -14.84
C ASN A 64 -24.64 51.44 -13.97
N LYS A 65 -24.17 51.89 -12.80
CA LYS A 65 -24.22 53.29 -12.30
C LYS A 65 -23.67 53.43 -10.86
N PRO A 66 -23.34 54.64 -10.37
CA PRO A 66 -22.03 54.94 -9.81
C PRO A 66 -22.01 55.03 -8.28
N GLN A 67 -20.85 54.65 -7.73
CA GLN A 67 -20.18 55.11 -6.51
C GLN A 67 -21.05 55.70 -5.38
N ASP A 68 -21.10 54.97 -4.26
CA ASP A 68 -21.08 55.60 -2.93
C ASP A 68 -20.06 54.83 -2.06
N ASP A 69 -19.02 55.56 -1.67
CA ASP A 69 -17.93 55.09 -0.83
C ASP A 69 -18.43 54.93 0.60
N SER A 70 -18.24 53.75 1.18
CA SER A 70 -17.98 53.47 2.62
C SER A 70 -18.81 52.31 3.17
N LYS A 71 -18.48 51.05 2.83
CA LYS A 71 -18.68 49.89 3.76
C LYS A 71 -18.02 48.54 3.39
N ASP A 72 -17.33 48.38 2.27
CA ASP A 72 -16.96 47.04 1.75
C ASP A 72 -15.51 46.56 2.00
N LYS A 73 -14.84 46.96 3.09
CA LYS A 73 -13.51 46.38 3.40
C LYS A 73 -13.54 45.15 4.32
N ALA A 74 -14.67 44.85 4.96
CA ALA A 74 -14.79 43.68 5.84
C ALA A 74 -15.22 42.42 5.08
N ASP A 75 -16.07 42.56 4.08
CA ASP A 75 -16.70 41.42 3.41
C ASP A 75 -15.76 40.75 2.39
N ASP A 76 -14.96 41.54 1.65
CA ASP A 76 -13.93 40.98 0.75
C ASP A 76 -12.82 40.24 1.50
N ALA A 77 -12.40 40.74 2.67
CA ALA A 77 -11.39 40.07 3.49
C ALA A 77 -11.92 38.74 4.07
N ALA A 78 -13.19 38.70 4.47
CA ALA A 78 -13.81 37.48 4.98
C ALA A 78 -14.00 36.42 3.87
N VAL A 79 -14.36 36.83 2.65
CA VAL A 79 -14.51 35.93 1.49
C VAL A 79 -13.17 35.35 1.06
N VAL A 80 -12.10 36.14 1.02
CA VAL A 80 -10.74 35.67 0.65
C VAL A 80 -10.20 34.67 1.69
N VAL A 81 -10.39 34.94 2.99
CA VAL A 81 -9.94 34.03 4.05
C VAL A 81 -10.65 32.67 4.00
N ASP A 82 -11.93 32.64 3.63
CA ASP A 82 -12.70 31.38 3.55
C ASP A 82 -12.32 30.55 2.31
N ILE A 83 -11.96 31.20 1.20
CA ILE A 83 -11.40 30.55 0.00
C ILE A 83 -10.07 29.86 0.34
N ASP A 84 -9.17 30.55 1.05
CA ASP A 84 -7.87 30.02 1.45
C ASP A 84 -8.01 28.86 2.44
N ARG A 85 -8.93 28.96 3.41
CA ARG A 85 -9.25 27.86 4.33
C ARG A 85 -9.76 26.63 3.60
N ARG A 86 -10.66 26.81 2.62
CA ARG A 86 -11.18 25.71 1.81
C ARG A 86 -10.11 25.12 0.90
N ALA A 87 -9.23 25.93 0.31
CA ALA A 87 -8.12 25.47 -0.51
C ALA A 87 -7.11 24.66 0.33
N PHE A 88 -6.78 25.16 1.52
CA PHE A 88 -5.92 24.47 2.49
C PHE A 88 -6.50 23.14 2.95
N LEU A 89 -7.80 23.10 3.28
CA LEU A 89 -8.48 21.87 3.71
C LEU A 89 -8.53 20.82 2.58
N LYS A 90 -8.71 21.27 1.32
CA LYS A 90 -8.63 20.39 0.14
C LYS A 90 -7.21 19.85 -0.07
N LEU A 91 -6.19 20.69 0.11
CA LEU A 91 -4.79 20.30 -0.06
C LEU A 91 -4.35 19.27 0.98
N ILE A 92 -4.69 19.50 2.26
CA ILE A 92 -4.39 18.55 3.34
C ILE A 92 -5.19 17.26 3.18
N GLY A 93 -6.47 17.36 2.81
CA GLY A 93 -7.30 16.18 2.55
C GLY A 93 -6.76 15.33 1.39
N ALA A 94 -6.41 15.96 0.27
CA ALA A 94 -5.87 15.26 -0.90
C ALA A 94 -4.49 14.65 -0.63
N THR A 95 -3.61 15.39 0.05
CA THR A 95 -2.26 14.93 0.41
C THR A 95 -2.31 13.81 1.46
N GLY A 96 -3.16 13.93 2.48
CA GLY A 96 -3.34 12.87 3.47
C GLY A 96 -3.91 11.59 2.87
N LEU A 97 -4.90 11.72 1.97
CA LEU A 97 -5.46 10.58 1.26
C LEU A 97 -4.45 9.92 0.32
N SER A 98 -3.61 10.69 -0.38
CA SER A 98 -2.58 10.14 -1.26
C SER A 98 -1.50 9.40 -0.48
N ILE A 99 -1.05 9.93 0.66
CA ILE A 99 -0.11 9.24 1.55
C ILE A 99 -0.72 7.95 2.10
N PHE A 100 -2.00 7.99 2.49
CA PHE A 100 -2.71 6.80 2.98
C PHE A 100 -2.81 5.70 1.90
N ILE A 101 -3.19 6.05 0.67
CA ILE A 101 -3.22 5.11 -0.46
C ILE A 101 -1.81 4.60 -0.77
N PHE A 102 -0.81 5.48 -0.79
CA PHE A 102 0.58 5.11 -0.99
C PHE A 102 1.10 4.18 0.12
N SER A 103 0.67 4.36 1.36
CA SER A 103 1.03 3.47 2.48
C SER A 103 0.42 2.07 2.32
N ILE A 104 -0.82 1.98 1.84
CA ILE A 104 -1.50 0.71 1.57
C ILE A 104 -0.86 -0.03 0.38
N LEU A 105 -0.54 0.71 -0.70
CA LEU A 105 0.02 0.11 -1.91
C LEU A 105 1.53 -0.13 -1.80
N GLY A 106 2.28 0.79 -1.20
CA GLY A 106 3.74 0.76 -1.09
C GLY A 106 4.27 -0.48 -0.39
N ARG A 107 3.65 -0.88 0.73
CA ARG A 107 4.03 -2.10 1.47
C ARG A 107 3.84 -3.39 0.66
N ARG A 108 3.01 -3.41 -0.38
CA ARG A 108 2.79 -4.60 -1.22
C ARG A 108 3.55 -4.55 -2.55
N VAL A 109 3.86 -3.34 -3.01
CA VAL A 109 4.58 -3.13 -4.27
C VAL A 109 6.08 -3.38 -4.10
N GLU A 110 6.66 -3.14 -2.93
CA GLU A 110 8.05 -3.53 -2.64
C GLU A 110 8.26 -5.05 -2.80
N ASN A 111 7.32 -5.87 -2.30
CA ASN A 111 7.40 -7.33 -2.44
C ASN A 111 7.09 -7.85 -3.85
N LEU A 112 6.44 -7.05 -4.72
CA LEU A 112 6.06 -7.44 -6.09
C LEU A 112 6.99 -6.87 -7.18
N LEU A 113 7.60 -5.71 -6.96
CA LEU A 113 8.57 -5.11 -7.90
C LEU A 113 9.99 -5.61 -7.64
N PHE A 114 10.40 -5.85 -6.39
CA PHE A 114 11.70 -6.47 -6.10
C PHE A 114 11.68 -8.00 -6.21
N GLY A 115 10.50 -8.62 -6.26
CA GLY A 115 10.34 -10.07 -6.43
C GLY A 115 10.33 -10.57 -7.88
N ARG A 116 10.34 -9.68 -8.89
CA ARG A 116 10.26 -10.07 -10.33
C ARG A 116 11.40 -9.57 -11.21
N ALA A 117 12.31 -8.75 -10.71
CA ALA A 117 13.40 -8.19 -11.52
C ALA A 117 14.68 -9.06 -11.58
N LEU A 118 14.69 -10.25 -10.97
CA LEU A 118 15.87 -11.14 -10.94
C LEU A 118 15.68 -12.48 -11.68
N ASP A 119 14.56 -12.69 -12.38
CA ASP A 119 14.26 -13.97 -13.04
C ASP A 119 14.27 -13.91 -14.58
N SER A 120 14.87 -12.88 -15.16
CA SER A 120 15.24 -12.93 -16.57
C SER A 120 16.76 -13.06 -16.65
N GLY A 121 17.21 -14.28 -16.89
CA GLY A 121 18.50 -14.55 -17.54
C GLY A 121 18.51 -13.89 -18.91
N THR A 122 18.62 -12.57 -18.93
CA THR A 122 18.84 -11.80 -20.14
C THR A 122 20.35 -11.75 -20.28
N SER A 123 20.87 -12.79 -20.95
CA SER A 123 22.06 -12.63 -21.77
C SER A 123 21.83 -11.37 -22.62
N LEU A 124 22.48 -10.27 -22.23
CA LEU A 124 22.62 -9.12 -23.10
C LEU A 124 23.58 -9.57 -24.21
N ILE A 125 23.01 -10.11 -25.28
CA ILE A 125 23.73 -10.30 -26.53
C ILE A 125 24.07 -8.89 -27.04
N GLY A 126 25.25 -8.40 -26.65
CA GLY A 126 25.91 -7.30 -27.32
C GLY A 126 26.36 -7.76 -28.71
N PRO A 127 26.20 -6.94 -29.77
CA PRO A 127 26.59 -7.33 -31.11
C PRO A 127 28.10 -7.13 -31.28
N THR A 128 28.92 -7.90 -30.58
CA THR A 128 30.33 -8.15 -30.94
C THR A 128 30.86 -9.27 -30.05
N GLY A 129 31.51 -10.25 -30.69
CA GLY A 129 32.14 -11.36 -30.00
C GLY A 129 33.25 -10.88 -29.08
N TYR A 130 32.98 -10.93 -27.78
CA TYR A 130 33.98 -11.04 -26.74
C TYR A 130 33.43 -12.04 -25.73
N GLU A 131 34.16 -13.15 -25.54
CA GLU A 131 33.94 -14.05 -24.42
C GLU A 131 33.97 -13.21 -23.15
N THR A 132 32.80 -12.99 -22.57
CA THR A 132 32.70 -12.33 -21.28
C THR A 132 33.12 -13.38 -20.26
N ALA A 133 34.18 -13.07 -19.51
CA ALA A 133 34.61 -13.86 -18.35
C ALA A 133 33.38 -14.28 -17.53
N PRO A 134 33.33 -15.50 -16.96
CA PRO A 134 32.19 -15.92 -16.16
C PRO A 134 32.00 -14.86 -15.07
N GLY A 135 30.87 -14.13 -15.16
CA GLY A 135 30.51 -13.13 -14.18
C GLY A 135 30.59 -13.76 -12.80
N GLU A 136 31.11 -13.01 -11.83
CA GLU A 136 31.21 -13.43 -10.45
C GLU A 136 29.82 -13.86 -9.96
N VAL A 137 29.60 -15.17 -9.89
CA VAL A 137 28.33 -15.79 -9.51
C VAL A 137 28.06 -15.37 -8.07
N SER A 138 26.91 -14.74 -7.82
CA SER A 138 26.58 -14.31 -6.46
C SER A 138 26.53 -15.54 -5.55
N PRO A 139 27.09 -15.50 -4.34
CA PRO A 139 27.10 -16.64 -3.43
C PRO A 139 25.70 -17.13 -3.01
N THR A 140 24.67 -16.30 -3.19
CA THR A 140 23.26 -16.64 -2.95
C THR A 140 22.49 -16.97 -4.24
N GLU A 141 23.18 -17.00 -5.38
CA GLU A 141 22.58 -17.36 -6.65
C GLU A 141 22.03 -18.80 -6.59
N GLY A 142 20.81 -18.97 -7.13
CA GLY A 142 20.13 -20.27 -7.14
C GLY A 142 19.37 -20.63 -5.85
N PHE A 143 19.50 -19.87 -4.77
CA PHE A 143 18.60 -19.99 -3.63
C PHE A 143 17.24 -19.33 -3.95
N ARG A 144 16.15 -19.98 -3.52
CA ARG A 144 14.76 -19.51 -3.68
C ARG A 144 14.02 -19.66 -2.37
N ILE A 145 13.06 -18.76 -2.13
CA ILE A 145 12.30 -18.76 -0.88
C ILE A 145 11.43 -20.03 -0.78
N SER A 146 11.44 -20.64 0.40
CA SER A 146 10.72 -21.88 0.70
C SER A 146 9.78 -21.71 1.89
N GLU A 147 10.21 -21.02 2.96
CA GLU A 147 9.38 -20.81 4.16
C GLU A 147 9.58 -19.41 4.75
N ILE A 148 8.56 -18.91 5.44
CA ILE A 148 8.57 -17.64 6.18
C ILE A 148 7.94 -17.89 7.54
N ASP A 149 8.57 -17.38 8.59
CA ASP A 149 8.01 -17.32 9.94
C ASP A 149 8.09 -15.88 10.45
N ASP A 150 6.94 -15.28 10.74
CA ASP A 150 6.78 -13.87 11.15
C ASP A 150 6.48 -13.69 12.64
N SER A 151 7.04 -14.56 13.49
CA SER A 151 6.83 -14.53 14.94
C SER A 151 7.53 -13.35 15.66
N VAL A 152 8.25 -13.58 16.76
CA VAL A 152 8.93 -12.48 17.49
C VAL A 152 10.15 -11.98 16.73
N ASP A 153 10.94 -12.94 16.23
CA ASP A 153 11.98 -12.71 15.25
C ASP A 153 11.47 -13.21 13.89
N THR A 154 11.75 -12.49 12.82
CA THR A 154 11.33 -12.91 11.48
C THR A 154 12.39 -13.81 10.85
N TYR A 155 11.99 -14.96 10.33
CA TYR A 155 12.88 -15.90 9.65
C TYR A 155 12.44 -16.11 8.21
N TYR A 156 13.40 -16.11 7.29
CA TYR A 156 13.19 -16.40 5.88
C TYR A 156 14.06 -17.59 5.48
N GLY A 157 13.43 -18.68 5.08
CA GLY A 157 14.10 -19.91 4.66
C GLY A 157 14.19 -19.99 3.15
N PHE A 158 15.38 -20.22 2.64
CA PHE A 158 15.67 -20.39 1.22
C PHE A 158 16.31 -21.75 0.97
N THR A 159 15.97 -22.38 -0.14
CA THR A 159 16.60 -23.63 -0.60
C THR A 159 17.03 -23.52 -2.06
N ASN A 160 18.04 -24.29 -2.44
CA ASN A 160 18.50 -24.39 -3.82
C ASN A 160 18.16 -25.77 -4.42
N LYS A 161 18.37 -25.92 -5.73
CA LYS A 161 18.09 -27.19 -6.45
C LYS A 161 18.93 -28.39 -5.95
N SER A 162 20.06 -28.12 -5.31
CA SER A 162 20.96 -29.15 -4.77
C SER A 162 20.58 -29.59 -3.35
N GLY A 163 19.54 -29.01 -2.74
CA GLY A 163 19.11 -29.31 -1.37
C GLY A 163 19.79 -28.47 -0.28
N GLY A 164 20.74 -27.60 -0.67
CA GLY A 164 21.34 -26.63 0.22
C GLY A 164 20.32 -25.59 0.69
N TRP A 165 20.53 -25.04 1.87
CA TRP A 165 19.64 -24.07 2.49
C TRP A 165 20.37 -22.88 3.09
N LEU A 166 19.65 -21.77 3.16
CA LEU A 166 20.04 -20.52 3.79
C LEU A 166 18.83 -20.04 4.60
N ILE A 167 19.04 -19.71 5.87
CA ILE A 167 18.02 -19.09 6.72
C ILE A 167 18.52 -17.71 7.12
N MET A 168 17.74 -16.70 6.78
CA MET A 168 17.96 -15.33 7.21
C MET A 168 17.09 -15.05 8.44
N LYS A 169 17.72 -14.56 9.50
CA LYS A 169 17.05 -14.06 10.70
C LYS A 169 17.09 -12.53 10.68
N GLU A 170 15.93 -11.91 10.81
CA GLU A 170 15.74 -10.48 11.02
C GLU A 170 15.36 -10.24 12.49
N ASP A 171 16.23 -9.53 13.21
CA ASP A 171 15.96 -9.07 14.56
C ASP A 171 15.22 -7.72 14.48
N SER A 172 13.96 -7.73 14.90
CA SER A 172 13.06 -6.58 14.85
C SER A 172 13.44 -5.45 15.81
N THR A 173 14.24 -5.74 16.85
CA THR A 173 14.69 -4.76 17.84
C THR A 173 15.94 -4.03 17.37
N SER A 174 16.91 -4.76 16.82
CA SER A 174 18.18 -4.19 16.32
C SER A 174 18.15 -3.83 14.84
N ASN A 175 17.06 -4.17 14.13
CA ASN A 175 16.92 -4.04 12.68
C ASN A 175 18.13 -4.63 11.94
N SER A 176 18.58 -5.80 12.39
CA SER A 176 19.79 -6.45 11.89
C SER A 176 19.52 -7.83 11.31
N PHE A 177 20.26 -8.15 10.25
CA PHE A 177 20.15 -9.41 9.54
C PHE A 177 21.32 -10.33 9.87
N ARG A 178 21.02 -11.59 10.13
CA ARG A 178 22.01 -12.66 10.30
C ARG A 178 21.60 -13.88 9.48
N TYR A 179 22.58 -14.70 9.17
CA TYR A 179 22.44 -15.81 8.24
C TYR A 179 22.96 -17.10 8.86
N ALA A 180 22.29 -18.20 8.56
CA ALA A 180 22.72 -19.56 8.82
C ALA A 180 22.59 -20.33 7.49
N LYS A 181 23.54 -21.21 7.17
CA LYS A 181 23.48 -22.02 5.95
C LYS A 181 23.83 -23.49 6.22
N GLY A 182 23.43 -24.36 5.32
CA GLY A 182 23.84 -25.77 5.32
C GLY A 182 23.57 -26.44 3.98
N ASP A 183 24.08 -27.65 3.82
CA ASP A 183 24.10 -28.33 2.51
C ASP A 183 22.88 -29.23 2.27
N SER A 184 22.15 -29.61 3.32
CA SER A 184 21.02 -30.54 3.24
C SER A 184 20.09 -30.47 4.46
N ASP A 185 18.96 -31.18 4.41
CA ASP A 185 17.97 -31.32 5.50
C ASP A 185 17.34 -30.00 5.96
N PHE A 186 16.88 -29.20 4.98
CA PHE A 186 16.16 -27.96 5.27
C PHE A 186 14.99 -28.13 6.26
N PRO A 187 14.07 -29.10 6.12
CA PRO A 187 12.92 -29.22 7.04
C PRO A 187 13.34 -29.43 8.49
N PHE A 188 14.40 -30.21 8.73
CA PHE A 188 14.92 -30.45 10.08
C PHE A 188 15.57 -29.19 10.66
N ASN A 189 16.36 -28.47 9.86
CA ASN A 189 17.01 -27.24 10.32
C ASN A 189 16.03 -26.09 10.50
N TRP A 190 15.00 -26.00 9.65
CA TRP A 190 13.93 -25.03 9.75
C TRP A 190 13.08 -25.23 11.01
N ALA A 191 12.78 -26.48 11.39
CA ALA A 191 12.06 -26.79 12.62
C ALA A 191 12.77 -26.31 13.90
N LYS A 192 14.10 -26.12 13.84
CA LYS A 192 14.95 -25.62 14.94
C LYS A 192 15.61 -24.28 14.59
N ARG A 193 15.02 -23.50 13.69
CA ARG A 193 15.59 -22.23 13.17
C ARG A 193 15.95 -21.24 14.28
N ASP A 194 15.25 -21.24 15.39
CA ASP A 194 15.50 -20.40 16.57
C ASP A 194 16.81 -20.75 17.30
N LYS A 195 17.29 -21.99 17.14
CA LYS A 195 18.46 -22.55 17.83
C LYS A 195 19.70 -22.66 16.94
N LEU A 196 19.62 -22.20 15.69
CA LEU A 196 20.77 -22.19 14.79
C LEU A 196 21.80 -21.13 15.21
N SER A 197 23.06 -21.37 14.83
CA SER A 197 24.10 -20.34 14.95
C SER A 197 24.00 -19.41 13.75
N TYR A 198 23.82 -18.13 14.03
CA TYR A 198 23.64 -17.09 13.03
C TYR A 198 24.82 -16.13 13.04
N ASP A 199 25.33 -15.76 11.87
CA ASP A 199 26.40 -14.79 11.73
C ASP A 199 26.18 -13.82 10.56
N TYR A 200 27.08 -12.86 10.38
CA TYR A 200 27.05 -11.91 9.28
C TYR A 200 27.34 -12.57 7.94
N PHE A 201 26.76 -12.02 6.87
CA PHE A 201 26.91 -12.51 5.50
C PHE A 201 28.37 -12.77 5.09
N HIS A 202 29.26 -11.79 5.31
CA HIS A 202 30.69 -11.85 4.94
C HIS A 202 31.52 -12.92 5.69
N LYS A 203 30.94 -13.57 6.70
CA LYS A 203 31.60 -14.70 7.37
C LYS A 203 31.10 -16.04 6.85
N LEU A 204 29.92 -16.07 6.24
CA LEU A 204 29.34 -17.27 5.64
C LEU A 204 29.73 -17.44 4.17
N PHE A 205 30.13 -16.35 3.52
CA PHE A 205 30.51 -16.25 2.11
C PHE A 205 31.76 -15.40 1.93
#